data_AF-A0A6B3CRT0-F1
#
_entry.id   AF-A0A6B3CRT0-F1
#
_cell.length_a   1.000
_cell.length_b   1.000
_cell.length_c   1.000
_cell.angle_alpha   90.00
_cell.angle_beta   90.00
_cell.angle_gamma   90.00
#
_symmetry.space_group_name_H-M   'P 1'
#
loop_
_entity.id
_entity.type
_entity.pdbx_description
1 polymer ?
#
loop_
_entity_poly.entity_id
_entity_poly.type
_entity_poly.pdbx_seq_one_letter_code
_entity_poly.pdbx_strand_id
1 'polypeptide(L)'
;MSKGQDDEPIFVRSNWGTSRYVYNPRNPVGMGLIIGSLLFAAVAMYSLRASSSWSEGELRDAVHAAVRDLEATPQTLGSWTGGYQSMIRDAVEESGEGPTSGGGLHIEEADDPYDKDADPSVDLFEVTAEDVDAAFCLSVSPPEPEPVLSGIEVSLSVTVEEDRC
;
A
#
# COMPACT_ATOMS: atom_id res chain seq x y z
N MET A 1 18.58 -35.71 -41.47
CA MET A 1 19.13 -35.67 -40.09
C MET A 1 20.04 -34.47 -39.98
N SER A 2 19.54 -33.34 -39.46
CA SER A 2 20.39 -32.18 -39.16
C SER A 2 20.91 -32.36 -37.75
N LYS A 3 22.15 -32.83 -37.61
CA LYS A 3 22.88 -32.92 -36.34
C LYS A 3 23.85 -31.74 -36.31
N GLY A 4 23.79 -30.92 -35.28
CA GLY A 4 24.94 -30.09 -34.90
C GLY A 4 24.72 -28.58 -34.86
N GLN A 5 23.61 -28.07 -34.31
CA GLN A 5 23.53 -26.66 -33.89
C GLN A 5 23.36 -26.48 -32.38
N ASP A 6 23.19 -27.56 -31.60
CA ASP A 6 22.90 -27.49 -30.17
C ASP A 6 24.13 -27.73 -29.26
N ASP A 7 25.29 -28.08 -29.83
CA ASP A 7 26.52 -28.43 -29.09
C ASP A 7 27.59 -27.30 -29.16
N GLU A 8 27.18 -26.04 -29.28
CA GLU A 8 28.12 -24.92 -29.14
C GLU A 8 28.49 -24.81 -27.64
N PRO A 9 29.75 -24.93 -27.22
CA PRO A 9 30.12 -24.92 -25.81
C PRO A 9 29.97 -23.52 -25.20
N ILE A 10 29.44 -23.44 -23.95
CA ILE A 10 29.22 -22.19 -23.21
C ILE A 10 30.53 -21.43 -22.99
N PHE A 11 31.64 -22.18 -22.87
CA PHE A 11 32.98 -21.64 -22.79
C PHE A 11 33.84 -22.13 -23.96
N VAL A 12 34.39 -21.19 -24.72
CA VAL A 12 35.38 -21.46 -25.78
C VAL A 12 36.78 -21.08 -25.31
N ARG A 13 37.78 -21.87 -25.72
CA ARG A 13 39.17 -21.61 -25.41
C ARG A 13 39.67 -20.41 -26.20
N SER A 14 40.26 -19.42 -25.52
CA SER A 14 40.95 -18.30 -26.16
C SER A 14 42.20 -18.82 -26.89
N ASN A 15 42.35 -18.46 -28.16
CA ASN A 15 43.55 -18.71 -28.95
C ASN A 15 44.58 -17.57 -28.86
N TRP A 16 44.31 -16.54 -28.04
CA TRP A 16 45.21 -15.38 -27.88
C TRP A 16 46.18 -15.59 -26.72
N GLY A 17 47.13 -16.52 -26.91
CA GLY A 17 48.32 -16.70 -26.07
C GLY A 17 48.10 -17.22 -24.63
N THR A 18 46.86 -17.21 -24.13
CA THR A 18 46.49 -17.82 -22.85
C THR A 18 45.30 -18.74 -23.08
N SER A 19 45.47 -20.01 -22.70
CA SER A 19 44.48 -21.07 -22.90
C SER A 19 43.29 -20.96 -21.92
N ARG A 20 42.80 -19.74 -21.70
CA ARG A 20 41.69 -19.44 -20.79
C ARG A 20 40.36 -19.69 -21.50
N TYR A 21 39.41 -20.22 -20.75
CA TYR A 21 38.03 -20.38 -21.18
C TYR A 21 37.33 -19.01 -21.12
N VAL A 22 36.73 -18.60 -22.24
CA VAL A 22 36.00 -17.34 -22.39
C VAL A 22 34.56 -17.67 -22.77
N TYR A 23 33.60 -16.92 -22.22
CA TYR A 23 32.19 -17.10 -22.51
C TYR A 23 31.91 -16.93 -24.01
N ASN A 24 31.16 -17.84 -24.61
CA ASN A 24 30.74 -17.74 -26.01
C ASN A 24 29.45 -16.91 -26.12
N PRO A 25 29.50 -15.63 -26.54
CA PRO A 25 28.30 -14.82 -26.68
C PRO A 25 27.33 -15.32 -27.77
N ARG A 26 27.74 -16.27 -28.62
CA ARG A 26 26.89 -16.90 -29.64
C ARG A 26 26.20 -18.19 -29.17
N ASN A 27 26.42 -18.61 -27.93
CA ASN A 27 25.74 -19.78 -27.38
C ASN A 27 24.27 -19.44 -27.03
N PRO A 28 23.28 -20.14 -27.64
CA PRO A 28 21.87 -19.86 -27.44
C PRO A 28 21.40 -20.13 -26.00
N VAL A 29 22.00 -21.09 -25.30
CA VAL A 29 21.73 -21.39 -23.88
C VAL A 29 22.21 -20.25 -22.99
N GLY A 30 23.41 -19.73 -23.28
CA GLY A 30 23.98 -18.58 -22.57
C GLY A 30 23.10 -17.33 -22.72
N MET A 31 22.68 -17.05 -23.96
CA MET A 31 21.76 -15.95 -24.26
C MET A 31 20.40 -16.13 -23.55
N GLY A 32 19.87 -17.36 -23.56
CA GLY A 32 18.64 -17.71 -22.86
C GLY A 32 18.72 -17.47 -21.35
N LEU A 33 19.84 -17.81 -20.72
CA LEU A 33 20.07 -17.54 -19.29
C LEU A 33 20.15 -16.04 -18.98
N ILE A 34 20.76 -15.24 -19.87
CA ILE A 34 20.80 -13.78 -19.72
C ILE A 34 19.39 -13.21 -19.81
N ILE A 35 18.63 -13.56 -20.86
CA ILE A 35 17.25 -13.07 -21.02
C ILE A 35 16.37 -13.54 -19.86
N GLY A 36 16.46 -14.81 -19.48
CA GLY A 36 15.70 -15.38 -18.38
C GLY A 36 16.00 -14.73 -17.04
N SER A 37 17.27 -14.45 -16.74
CA SER A 37 17.65 -13.75 -15.51
C SER A 37 17.16 -12.30 -15.47
N LEU A 38 17.20 -11.59 -16.60
CA LEU A 38 16.63 -10.24 -16.71
C LEU A 38 15.11 -10.23 -16.53
N LEU A 39 14.39 -11.17 -17.15
CA LEU A 39 12.95 -11.30 -16.98
C LEU A 39 12.58 -11.65 -15.54
N PHE A 40 13.31 -12.59 -14.93
CA PHE A 40 13.11 -12.94 -13.52
C PHE A 40 13.34 -11.72 -12.61
N ALA A 41 14.43 -10.97 -12.82
CA ALA A 41 14.71 -9.78 -12.04
C ALA A 41 13.62 -8.70 -12.23
N ALA A 42 13.16 -8.48 -13.46
CA ALA A 42 12.08 -7.53 -13.75
C ALA A 42 10.76 -7.94 -13.08
N VAL A 43 10.38 -9.21 -13.16
CA VAL A 43 9.17 -9.75 -12.51
C VAL A 43 9.27 -9.66 -11.00
N ALA A 44 10.42 -10.01 -10.41
CA ALA A 44 10.64 -9.91 -8.97
C ALA A 44 10.53 -8.46 -8.48
N MET A 45 11.18 -7.52 -9.18
CA MET A 45 11.10 -6.09 -8.84
C MET A 45 9.67 -5.55 -8.98
N TYR A 46 8.95 -5.92 -10.05
CA TYR A 46 7.56 -5.53 -10.24
C TYR A 46 6.66 -6.07 -9.12
N SER A 47 6.82 -7.34 -8.75
CA SER A 47 6.04 -7.95 -7.66
C SER A 47 6.28 -7.25 -6.33
N LEU A 48 7.52 -6.87 -6.03
CA LEU A 48 7.86 -6.15 -4.81
C LEU A 48 7.26 -4.74 -4.79
N ARG A 49 7.29 -4.02 -5.93
CA ARG A 49 6.68 -2.69 -6.06
C ARG A 49 5.16 -2.77 -5.91
N ALA A 50 4.51 -3.73 -6.56
CA ALA A 50 3.06 -3.90 -6.49
C ALA A 50 2.59 -4.27 -5.07
N SER A 51 3.39 -5.01 -4.31
CA SER A 51 3.05 -5.33 -2.91
C SER A 51 3.26 -4.17 -1.92
N SER A 52 3.91 -3.08 -2.33
CA SER A 52 4.20 -1.93 -1.48
C SER A 52 3.37 -0.68 -1.78
N SER A 53 2.75 -0.61 -2.97
CA SER A 53 2.00 0.56 -3.41
C SER A 53 0.51 0.36 -3.24
N TRP A 54 -0.21 1.41 -2.85
CA TRP A 54 -1.66 1.42 -2.92
C TRP A 54 -2.14 1.60 -4.37
N SER A 55 -3.20 0.89 -4.72
CA SER A 55 -4.07 1.30 -5.82
C SER A 55 -5.28 2.08 -5.30
N GLU A 56 -5.85 2.95 -6.13
CA GLU A 56 -7.07 3.70 -5.80
C GLU A 56 -8.24 2.77 -5.39
N GLY A 57 -8.38 1.63 -6.07
CA GLY A 57 -9.39 0.63 -5.75
C GLY A 57 -9.17 -0.02 -4.38
N GLU A 58 -7.93 -0.39 -4.07
CA GLU A 58 -7.61 -0.95 -2.75
C GLU A 58 -7.82 0.08 -1.64
N LEU A 59 -7.44 1.33 -1.85
CA LEU A 59 -7.66 2.40 -0.86
C LEU A 59 -9.17 2.62 -0.64
N ARG A 60 -9.95 2.68 -1.72
CA ARG A 60 -11.42 2.79 -1.65
C ARG A 60 -12.04 1.63 -0.87
N ASP A 61 -11.66 0.41 -1.20
CA ASP A 61 -12.20 -0.80 -0.56
C ASP A 61 -11.81 -0.87 0.92
N ALA A 62 -10.55 -0.53 1.25
CA ALA A 62 -10.06 -0.47 2.62
C ALA A 62 -10.79 0.59 3.46
N VAL A 63 -10.99 1.79 2.92
CA VAL A 63 -11.73 2.87 3.60
C VAL A 63 -13.18 2.45 3.86
N HIS A 64 -13.86 1.86 2.86
CA HIS A 64 -15.22 1.39 3.06
C HIS A 64 -15.31 0.19 4.01
N ALA A 65 -14.31 -0.70 4.03
CA ALA A 65 -14.24 -1.78 5.00
C ALA A 65 -14.06 -1.23 6.42
N ALA A 66 -13.11 -0.32 6.61
CA ALA A 66 -12.87 0.36 7.88
C ALA A 66 -14.15 1.04 8.40
N VAL A 67 -14.89 1.77 7.55
CA VAL A 67 -16.15 2.39 7.94
C VAL A 67 -17.17 1.37 8.42
N ARG A 68 -17.35 0.25 7.69
CA ARG A 68 -18.27 -0.82 8.12
C ARG A 68 -17.88 -1.38 9.48
N ASP A 69 -16.59 -1.55 9.75
CA ASP A 69 -16.10 -2.12 10.99
C ASP A 69 -16.23 -1.13 12.16
N LEU A 70 -15.95 0.15 11.91
CA LEU A 70 -16.14 1.24 12.87
C LEU A 70 -17.61 1.40 13.29
N GLU A 71 -18.54 1.28 12.33
CA GLU A 71 -19.98 1.36 12.59
C GLU A 71 -20.56 0.07 13.20
N ALA A 72 -19.93 -1.08 12.98
CA ALA A 72 -20.44 -2.38 13.44
C ALA A 72 -20.36 -2.56 14.96
N THR A 73 -19.34 -1.98 15.60
CA THR A 73 -19.08 -2.18 17.03
C THR A 73 -18.85 -0.84 17.74
N PRO A 74 -19.36 -0.66 18.97
CA PRO A 74 -19.00 0.50 19.79
C PRO A 74 -17.48 0.58 19.99
N GLN A 75 -16.93 1.77 19.81
CA GLN A 75 -15.51 2.04 19.89
C GLN A 75 -15.15 2.58 21.27
N THR A 76 -14.02 2.16 21.82
CA THR A 76 -13.55 2.62 23.13
C THR A 76 -12.51 3.73 22.99
N LEU A 77 -12.90 4.94 23.37
CA LEU A 77 -12.04 6.12 23.36
C LEU A 77 -11.51 6.43 24.76
N GLY A 78 -10.23 6.75 24.88
CA GLY A 78 -9.63 7.16 26.13
C GLY A 78 -8.22 7.68 25.94
N SER A 79 -7.66 8.31 26.98
CA SER A 79 -6.33 8.93 26.92
C SER A 79 -5.18 7.99 26.49
N TRP A 80 -5.35 6.67 26.59
CA TRP A 80 -4.35 5.68 26.17
C TRP A 80 -4.61 5.09 24.78
N THR A 81 -5.86 4.97 24.34
CA THR A 81 -6.21 4.32 23.06
C THR A 81 -5.99 5.24 21.86
N GLY A 82 -5.86 6.55 22.09
CA GLY A 82 -5.73 7.55 21.04
C GLY A 82 -7.08 8.09 20.60
N GLY A 83 -7.05 9.06 19.68
CA GLY A 83 -8.25 9.69 19.10
C GLY A 83 -8.78 8.96 17.87
N TYR A 84 -9.75 9.57 17.19
CA TYR A 84 -10.32 9.06 15.95
C TYR A 84 -9.29 8.85 14.85
N GLN A 85 -8.28 9.74 14.74
CA GLN A 85 -7.21 9.57 13.75
C GLN A 85 -6.49 8.20 13.87
N SER A 86 -6.13 7.79 15.09
CA SER A 86 -5.51 6.48 15.33
C SER A 86 -6.48 5.34 15.09
N MET A 87 -7.74 5.49 15.50
CA MET A 87 -8.75 4.47 15.32
C MET A 87 -9.07 4.21 13.85
N ILE A 88 -9.21 5.26 13.04
CA ILE A 88 -9.42 5.16 11.59
C ILE A 88 -8.21 4.50 10.95
N ARG A 89 -6.99 4.85 11.37
CA ARG A 89 -5.76 4.22 10.87
C ARG A 89 -5.75 2.72 11.15
N ASP A 90 -6.02 2.35 12.39
CA ASP A 90 -6.03 0.95 12.81
C ASP A 90 -7.11 0.16 12.06
N ALA A 91 -8.31 0.74 11.86
CA ALA A 91 -9.40 0.11 11.11
C ALA A 91 -9.05 -0.08 9.61
N VAL A 92 -8.40 0.89 8.98
CA VAL A 92 -7.92 0.75 7.59
C VAL A 92 -6.82 -0.30 7.50
N GLU A 93 -5.90 -0.36 8.45
CA GLU A 93 -4.85 -1.39 8.50
C GLU A 93 -5.42 -2.79 8.77
N GLU A 94 -6.46 -2.92 9.61
CA GLU A 94 -7.08 -4.19 9.96
C GLU A 94 -8.04 -4.73 8.87
N SER A 95 -8.50 -3.86 7.96
CA SER A 95 -9.33 -4.27 6.81
C SER A 95 -8.70 -5.43 6.02
N GLY A 96 -7.37 -5.48 5.96
CA GLY A 96 -6.62 -6.47 5.19
C GLY A 96 -6.59 -6.14 3.69
N GLU A 97 -7.20 -5.03 3.28
CA GLU A 97 -7.06 -4.44 1.96
C GLU A 97 -5.84 -3.50 1.95
N GLY A 98 -4.93 -3.71 0.99
CA GLY A 98 -3.76 -2.86 0.80
C GLY A 98 -2.41 -3.59 0.85
N PRO A 99 -1.29 -2.83 0.73
CA PRO A 99 0.04 -3.39 0.71
C PRO A 99 0.41 -4.02 2.06
N THR A 100 1.01 -5.21 2.01
CA THR A 100 1.43 -5.98 3.21
C THR A 100 2.56 -5.32 4.00
N SER A 101 3.21 -4.31 3.43
CA SER A 101 4.22 -3.49 4.09
C SER A 101 3.97 -2.03 3.75
N GLY A 102 3.38 -1.29 4.70
CA GLY A 102 3.20 0.16 4.78
C GLY A 102 3.33 0.95 3.46
N GLY A 103 2.19 1.41 2.94
CA GLY A 103 2.11 2.19 1.68
C GLY A 103 1.96 3.70 1.86
N GLY A 104 2.53 4.29 2.91
CA GLY A 104 2.44 5.74 3.12
C GLY A 104 1.00 6.23 3.26
N LEU A 105 0.20 5.56 4.10
CA LEU A 105 -1.16 5.98 4.44
C LEU A 105 -1.09 7.22 5.33
N HIS A 106 -1.76 8.28 4.94
CA HIS A 106 -1.88 9.53 5.68
C HIS A 106 -3.35 9.77 6.02
N ILE A 107 -3.60 10.00 7.31
CA ILE A 107 -4.93 10.36 7.81
C ILE A 107 -4.74 11.64 8.60
N GLU A 108 -5.37 12.71 8.17
CA GLU A 108 -5.26 14.04 8.76
C GLU A 108 -6.65 14.59 9.07
N GLU A 109 -6.76 15.42 10.11
CA GLU A 109 -8.00 16.18 10.36
C GLU A 109 -8.17 17.20 9.25
N ALA A 110 -9.32 17.16 8.58
CA ALA A 110 -9.65 18.09 7.51
C ALA A 110 -10.34 19.36 8.05
N ASP A 111 -10.93 19.29 9.24
CA ASP A 111 -11.62 20.43 9.83
C ASP A 111 -10.63 21.45 10.41
N ASP A 112 -10.70 22.70 9.95
CA ASP A 112 -9.91 23.78 10.53
C ASP A 112 -10.59 24.23 11.83
N PRO A 113 -9.92 24.18 13.00
CA PRO A 113 -10.49 24.60 14.28
C PRO A 113 -10.91 26.09 14.32
N TYR A 114 -10.57 26.87 13.28
CA TYR A 114 -10.96 28.27 13.11
C TYR A 114 -12.00 28.48 11.99
N ASP A 115 -12.45 27.43 11.30
CA ASP A 115 -13.55 27.53 10.36
C ASP A 115 -14.87 27.71 11.13
N LYS A 116 -15.66 28.69 10.69
CA LYS A 116 -16.96 29.03 11.28
C LYS A 116 -18.12 28.32 10.59
N ASP A 117 -17.88 27.80 9.40
CA ASP A 117 -18.84 27.09 8.58
C ASP A 117 -18.76 25.56 8.79
N ALA A 118 -17.73 25.08 9.52
CA ALA A 118 -17.59 23.70 9.97
C ALA A 118 -18.80 23.26 10.81
N ASP A 119 -19.29 22.04 10.56
CA ASP A 119 -20.40 21.47 11.32
C ASP A 119 -19.88 20.93 12.66
N PRO A 120 -20.24 21.54 13.81
CA PRO A 120 -19.70 21.15 15.11
C PRO A 120 -20.23 19.80 15.61
N SER A 121 -21.07 19.11 14.83
CA SER A 121 -21.63 17.80 15.16
C SER A 121 -20.89 16.61 14.54
N VAL A 122 -19.85 16.89 13.75
CA VAL A 122 -19.01 15.88 13.10
C VAL A 122 -17.54 16.28 13.16
N ASP A 123 -16.64 15.30 13.18
CA ASP A 123 -15.22 15.51 12.92
C ASP A 123 -14.89 15.05 11.49
N LEU A 124 -14.18 15.89 10.73
CA LEU A 124 -13.78 15.60 9.36
C LEU A 124 -12.34 15.10 9.30
N PHE A 125 -12.13 13.99 8.60
CA PHE A 125 -10.80 13.41 8.34
C PHE A 125 -10.58 13.20 6.85
N GLU A 126 -9.39 13.52 6.37
CA GLU A 126 -8.93 13.20 5.02
C GLU A 126 -8.02 11.98 5.06
N VAL A 127 -8.32 10.98 4.21
CA VAL A 127 -7.51 9.76 4.03
C VAL A 127 -6.87 9.77 2.65
N THR A 128 -5.54 9.76 2.61
CA THR A 128 -4.73 9.73 1.39
C THR A 128 -3.62 8.67 1.46
N ALA A 129 -3.05 8.32 0.31
CA ALA A 129 -1.89 7.43 0.23
C ALA A 129 -0.83 7.99 -0.71
N GLU A 130 0.45 7.79 -0.41
CA GLU A 130 1.57 8.39 -1.19
C GLU A 130 1.55 8.03 -2.70
N ASP A 131 1.07 6.84 -3.04
CA ASP A 131 1.02 6.34 -4.42
C ASP A 131 -0.34 6.58 -5.13
N VAL A 132 -1.30 7.27 -4.49
CA VAL A 132 -2.66 7.49 -5.02
C VAL A 132 -3.04 8.97 -4.94
N ASP A 133 -3.50 9.56 -6.05
CA ASP A 133 -3.92 10.97 -6.10
C ASP A 133 -5.35 11.21 -5.53
N ALA A 134 -6.03 10.15 -5.11
CA ALA A 134 -7.40 10.20 -4.59
C ALA A 134 -7.39 10.46 -3.08
N ALA A 135 -8.33 11.30 -2.65
CA ALA A 135 -8.60 11.59 -1.25
C ALA A 135 -10.01 11.12 -0.87
N PHE A 136 -10.13 10.52 0.30
CA PHE A 136 -11.40 10.10 0.88
C PHE A 136 -11.67 10.89 2.15
N CYS A 137 -12.81 11.58 2.19
CA CYS A 137 -13.21 12.42 3.30
C CYS A 137 -14.20 11.67 4.17
N LEU A 138 -13.88 11.57 5.44
CA LEU A 138 -14.67 10.89 6.45
C LEU A 138 -15.31 11.92 7.35
N SER A 139 -16.64 11.91 7.44
CA SER A 139 -17.39 12.65 8.47
C SER A 139 -17.77 11.69 9.57
N VAL A 140 -17.19 11.85 10.76
CA VAL A 140 -17.40 10.98 11.91
C VAL A 140 -18.34 11.67 12.91
N SER A 141 -19.42 11.00 13.29
CA SER A 141 -20.36 11.48 14.29
C SER A 141 -20.60 10.42 15.37
N PRO A 142 -20.74 10.78 16.66
CA PRO A 142 -20.61 12.12 17.25
C PRO A 142 -19.14 12.62 17.27
N PRO A 143 -18.88 13.91 17.53
CA PRO A 143 -17.52 14.42 17.61
C PRO A 143 -16.76 13.84 18.81
N GLU A 144 -15.44 13.87 18.74
CA GLU A 144 -14.55 13.22 19.69
C GLU A 144 -14.82 13.75 21.12
N PRO A 145 -15.16 12.88 22.08
CA PRO A 145 -15.37 13.30 23.45
C PRO A 145 -14.05 13.68 24.11
N GLU A 146 -14.10 14.59 25.08
CA GLU A 146 -12.89 14.99 25.81
C GLU A 146 -12.19 13.77 26.45
N PRO A 147 -10.85 13.69 26.35
CA PRO A 147 -10.11 12.53 26.81
C PRO A 147 -10.24 12.38 28.33
N VAL A 148 -10.86 11.27 28.72
CA VAL A 148 -10.99 10.86 30.12
C VAL A 148 -10.08 9.68 30.43
N LEU A 149 -9.75 9.52 31.72
CA LEU A 149 -8.89 8.42 32.19
C LEU A 149 -9.58 7.05 32.07
N SER A 150 -10.91 7.01 32.15
CA SER A 150 -11.74 5.83 31.93
C SER A 150 -12.23 5.82 30.48
N GLY A 151 -12.08 4.71 29.76
CA GLY A 151 -12.59 4.61 28.39
C GLY A 151 -14.08 4.91 28.29
N ILE A 152 -14.49 5.61 27.23
CA ILE A 152 -15.89 5.86 26.85
C ILE A 152 -16.20 5.00 25.63
N GLU A 153 -17.31 4.26 25.70
CA GLU A 153 -17.85 3.56 24.53
C GLU A 153 -18.71 4.51 23.72
N VAL A 154 -18.38 4.67 22.43
CA VAL A 154 -19.11 5.52 21.49
C VAL A 154 -19.53 4.69 20.29
N SER A 155 -20.80 4.78 19.91
CA SER A 155 -21.27 4.23 18.63
C SER A 155 -21.09 5.30 17.56
N LEU A 156 -20.33 4.98 16.52
CA LEU A 156 -19.99 5.92 15.46
C LEU A 156 -20.97 5.76 14.29
N SER A 157 -21.23 6.86 13.60
CA SER A 157 -21.71 6.86 12.22
C SER A 157 -20.71 7.62 11.37
N VAL A 158 -20.28 7.00 10.28
CA VAL A 158 -19.21 7.53 9.43
C VAL A 158 -19.71 7.61 7.99
N THR A 159 -19.64 8.81 7.41
CA THR A 159 -19.97 9.03 5.99
C THR A 159 -18.69 9.23 5.20
N VAL A 160 -18.65 8.72 3.97
CA VAL A 160 -17.50 8.84 3.06
C VAL A 160 -17.88 9.66 1.84
N GLU A 161 -17.08 10.69 1.53
CA GLU A 161 -17.14 11.44 0.28
C GLU A 161 -15.80 11.30 -0.48
N GLU A 162 -15.86 11.12 -1.80
CA GLU A 162 -14.67 11.03 -2.67
C GLU A 162 -14.31 12.42 -3.22
N ASP A 163 -13.01 12.67 -3.41
CA ASP A 163 -12.38 13.81 -4.11
C ASP A 163 -12.32 15.18 -3.42
N ARG A 164 -13.19 15.53 -2.44
CA ARG A 164 -13.10 16.84 -1.76
C ARG A 164 -13.49 16.84 -0.29
N CYS A 165 -12.54 17.27 0.53
CA CYS A 165 -12.71 17.91 1.82
C CYS A 165 -12.33 19.39 1.59
#